data_AF-A0A9D6G7U9-F1
#
_entry.id   AF-A0A9D6G7U9-F1
#
_cell.length_a   1.000
_cell.length_b   1.000
_cell.length_c   1.000
_cell.angle_alpha   90.00
_cell.angle_beta   90.00
_cell.angle_gamma   90.00
#
_symmetry.space_group_name_H-M   'P 1'
#
loop_
_entity.id
_entity.type
_entity.pdbx_description
1 polymer ?
#
loop_
_entity_poly.entity_id
_entity_poly.type
_entity_poly.pdbx_seq_one_letter_code
_entity_poly.pdbx_strand_id
1 'polypeptide(L)'
;MPSDGRFGPAFDGFQAPLSAFRSLLVNTGEEVRAMLLGRRSTLESRAARVAAELGPLAAGRIDPERFATLVFDHQDADPAAAEILERALDVLTDLADRGERLSLVQVSAGGNLYDAVARALGEIGRAFSAARAILEIRSGRHGGDDGGVGPLPFGRWTKAERRLAPPLVVRVHGSDLRPAALAEFLDGRQKIILAVEGQCVPAPLARFITPGTYVLQTADGSGIDRFAAWEGPGIAALVPESAAFFEHDPAAGAAPWERITITHLPEKLPRRTLAGLSARQQAEEIDLLRSLATRPAGVESVAGAPTPAPAAKKKDDPADKLAAWLLSRVDLSNLG
;
A
#
# COMPACT_ATOMS: atom_id res chain seq x y z
N MET A 1 23.54 -7.50 21.73
CA MET A 1 22.36 -7.68 20.85
C MET A 1 22.89 -7.91 19.45
N PRO A 2 22.73 -9.09 18.83
CA PRO A 2 23.09 -9.22 17.43
C PRO A 2 21.95 -8.62 16.61
N SER A 3 22.21 -7.46 16.02
CA SER A 3 21.44 -6.92 14.91
C SER A 3 21.49 -7.96 13.80
N ASP A 4 20.37 -8.64 13.55
CA ASP A 4 20.28 -9.67 12.51
C ASP A 4 20.65 -9.03 11.16
N GLY A 5 21.77 -9.43 10.54
CA GLY A 5 22.30 -8.84 9.30
C GLY A 5 21.39 -9.01 8.07
N ARG A 6 20.20 -9.58 8.25
CA ARG A 6 19.20 -9.87 7.22
C ARG A 6 18.44 -8.62 6.74
N PHE A 7 18.57 -7.50 7.45
CA PHE A 7 17.93 -6.23 7.10
C PHE A 7 18.56 -5.51 5.92
N GLY A 8 19.89 -5.55 5.79
CA GLY A 8 20.60 -4.87 4.70
C GLY A 8 20.14 -5.36 3.31
N PRO A 9 20.19 -6.67 3.03
CA PRO A 9 19.80 -7.21 1.73
C PRO A 9 18.33 -6.96 1.37
N ALA A 10 17.44 -6.98 2.36
CA ALA A 10 16.03 -6.66 2.14
C ALA A 10 15.81 -5.20 1.77
N PHE A 11 16.63 -4.29 2.26
CA PHE A 11 16.48 -2.87 2.03
C PHE A 11 17.10 -2.41 0.70
N ASP A 12 18.22 -3.02 0.30
CA ASP A 12 18.95 -2.69 -0.93
C ASP A 12 18.08 -2.83 -2.19
N GLY A 13 17.22 -3.85 -2.24
CA GLY A 13 16.29 -4.06 -3.35
C GLY A 13 15.22 -2.96 -3.52
N PHE A 14 14.97 -2.17 -2.48
CA PHE A 14 13.91 -1.13 -2.48
C PHE A 14 14.42 0.30 -2.52
N GLN A 15 15.74 0.49 -2.59
CA GLN A 15 16.35 1.82 -2.65
C GLN A 15 15.80 2.68 -3.79
N ALA A 16 15.58 2.09 -4.97
CA ALA A 16 15.01 2.80 -6.12
C ALA A 16 13.56 3.27 -5.89
N PRO A 17 12.59 2.39 -5.54
CA PRO A 17 11.22 2.81 -5.18
C PRO A 17 11.16 3.87 -4.07
N LEU A 18 11.98 3.72 -3.02
CA LEU A 18 12.04 4.67 -1.91
C LEU A 18 12.56 6.04 -2.33
N SER A 19 13.63 6.05 -3.14
CA SER A 19 14.19 7.27 -3.72
C SER A 19 13.19 7.97 -4.64
N ALA A 20 12.41 7.21 -5.41
CA ALA A 20 11.37 7.77 -6.28
C ALA A 20 10.26 8.44 -5.45
N PHE A 21 9.76 7.77 -4.41
CA PHE A 21 8.76 8.34 -3.50
C PHE A 21 9.26 9.61 -2.81
N ARG A 22 10.49 9.58 -2.27
CA ARG A 22 11.11 10.77 -1.66
C ARG A 22 11.26 11.92 -2.64
N SER A 23 11.66 11.64 -3.88
CA SER A 23 11.78 12.67 -4.93
C SER A 23 10.44 13.32 -5.24
N LEU A 24 9.34 12.54 -5.25
CA LEU A 24 7.99 13.09 -5.41
C LEU A 24 7.61 14.02 -4.25
N LEU A 25 7.93 13.65 -3.01
CA LEU A 25 7.66 14.51 -1.85
C LEU A 25 8.42 15.83 -1.93
N VAL A 26 9.72 15.79 -2.25
CA VAL A 26 10.57 16.98 -2.39
C VAL A 26 10.05 17.88 -3.51
N ASN A 27 9.80 17.33 -4.70
CA ASN A 27 9.31 18.11 -5.84
C ASN A 27 7.95 18.76 -5.52
N THR A 28 7.04 18.03 -4.89
CA THR A 28 5.74 18.58 -4.47
C THR A 28 5.93 19.68 -3.42
N GLY A 29 6.85 19.50 -2.47
CA GLY A 29 7.20 20.53 -1.49
C GLY A 29 7.75 21.81 -2.13
N GLU A 30 8.62 21.71 -3.13
CA GLU A 30 9.12 22.87 -3.87
C GLU A 30 8.00 23.60 -4.62
N GLU A 31 7.07 22.87 -5.25
CA GLU A 31 5.89 23.48 -5.87
C GLU A 31 5.04 24.26 -4.87
N VAL A 32 4.80 23.71 -3.68
CA VAL A 32 4.02 24.38 -2.62
C VAL A 32 4.75 25.62 -2.11
N ARG A 33 6.08 25.54 -1.93
CA ARG A 33 6.89 26.69 -1.54
C ARG A 33 6.81 27.81 -2.59
N ALA A 34 6.87 27.48 -3.88
CA ALA A 34 6.68 28.44 -4.96
C ALA A 34 5.28 29.07 -4.94
N MET A 35 4.24 28.28 -4.66
CA MET A 35 2.86 28.80 -4.51
C MET A 35 2.73 29.80 -3.35
N LEU A 36 3.31 29.48 -2.19
CA LEU A 36 3.31 30.37 -1.02
C LEU A 36 4.05 31.67 -1.31
N LEU A 37 5.22 31.61 -1.96
CA LEU A 37 5.98 32.78 -2.37
C LEU A 37 5.20 33.66 -3.37
N GLY A 38 4.53 33.04 -4.35
CA GLY A 38 3.70 33.76 -5.32
C GLY A 38 2.49 34.46 -4.69
N ARG A 39 1.86 33.83 -3.69
CA ARG A 39 0.77 34.45 -2.91
C ARG A 39 1.26 35.65 -2.11
N ARG A 40 2.41 35.52 -1.43
CA ARG A 40 3.02 36.62 -0.65
C ARG A 40 3.38 37.82 -1.52
N SER A 41 4.05 37.59 -2.65
CA SER A 41 4.42 38.69 -3.55
C SER A 41 3.21 39.40 -4.18
N THR A 42 2.15 38.65 -4.48
CA THR A 42 0.89 39.20 -4.96
C THR A 42 0.22 40.08 -3.90
N LEU A 43 0.22 39.63 -2.64
CA LEU A 43 -0.33 40.40 -1.52
C LEU A 43 0.47 41.67 -1.25
N GLU A 44 1.81 41.59 -1.22
CA GLU A 44 2.69 42.76 -1.09
C GLU A 44 2.47 43.78 -2.22
N SER A 45 2.34 43.32 -3.46
CA SER A 45 2.07 44.18 -4.61
C SER A 45 0.70 44.88 -4.51
N ARG A 46 -0.32 44.16 -4.02
CA ARG A 46 -1.67 44.72 -3.79
C ARG A 46 -1.68 45.71 -2.64
N ALA A 47 -0.99 45.41 -1.53
CA ALA A 47 -0.84 46.31 -0.40
C ALA A 47 -0.11 47.60 -0.81
N ALA A 48 0.95 47.50 -1.62
CA ALA A 48 1.66 48.66 -2.17
C ALA A 48 0.75 49.53 -3.06
N ARG A 49 -0.09 48.91 -3.90
CA ARG A 49 -1.08 49.61 -4.72
C ARG A 49 -2.12 50.33 -3.86
N VAL A 50 -2.67 49.65 -2.85
CA VAL A 50 -3.63 50.24 -1.89
C VAL A 50 -3.01 51.39 -1.13
N ALA A 51 -1.78 51.25 -0.64
CA ALA A 51 -1.07 52.33 0.04
C ALA A 51 -0.89 53.55 -0.87
N ALA A 52 -0.59 53.35 -2.15
CA ALA A 52 -0.49 54.42 -3.13
C ALA A 52 -1.85 55.09 -3.43
N GLU A 53 -2.93 54.32 -3.54
CA GLU A 53 -4.30 54.82 -3.78
C GLU A 53 -4.87 55.57 -2.55
N LEU A 54 -4.56 55.12 -1.34
CA LEU A 54 -4.99 55.74 -0.09
C LEU A 54 -4.24 57.05 0.22
N GLY A 55 -3.02 57.21 -0.31
CA GLY A 55 -2.21 58.42 -0.22
C GLY A 55 -1.78 58.81 1.21
N PRO A 56 -1.18 60.00 1.39
CA PRO A 56 -0.59 60.42 2.67
C PRO A 56 -1.59 60.57 3.83
N LEU A 57 -2.87 60.79 3.51
CA LEU A 57 -3.93 61.04 4.50
C LEU A 57 -4.31 59.78 5.29
N ALA A 58 -4.05 58.59 4.74
CA ALA A 58 -4.32 57.31 5.39
C ALA A 58 -3.14 56.76 6.18
N ALA A 59 -1.95 57.37 6.03
CA ALA A 59 -0.71 56.92 6.68
C ALA A 59 -0.88 56.88 8.21
N GLY A 60 -0.67 55.71 8.81
CA GLY A 60 -0.82 55.46 10.24
C GLY A 60 -2.26 55.37 10.75
N ARG A 61 -3.28 55.51 9.88
CA ARG A 61 -4.71 55.36 10.23
C ARG A 61 -5.35 54.11 9.64
N ILE A 62 -4.87 53.69 8.47
CA ILE A 62 -5.33 52.48 7.78
C ILE A 62 -4.12 51.59 7.56
N ASP A 63 -4.25 50.32 7.96
CA ASP A 63 -3.30 49.28 7.63
C ASP A 63 -3.56 48.84 6.18
N PRO A 64 -2.65 49.14 5.23
CA PRO A 64 -2.86 48.86 3.82
C PRO A 64 -2.90 47.35 3.51
N GLU A 65 -2.24 46.51 4.32
CA GLU A 65 -2.29 45.05 4.14
C GLU A 65 -3.66 44.51 4.53
N ARG A 66 -4.16 44.90 5.71
CA ARG A 66 -5.53 44.55 6.16
C ARG A 66 -6.61 45.15 5.28
N PHE A 67 -6.36 46.30 4.67
CA PHE A 67 -7.32 46.90 3.76
C PHE A 67 -7.32 46.20 2.38
N ALA A 68 -6.15 45.80 1.88
CA ALA A 68 -6.04 45.04 0.63
C ALA A 68 -6.77 43.69 0.69
N THR A 69 -6.78 43.02 1.84
CA THR A 69 -7.53 41.76 2.02
C THR A 69 -9.05 41.94 2.00
N LEU A 70 -9.56 43.14 2.32
CA LEU A 70 -11.00 43.45 2.31
C LEU A 70 -11.51 43.87 0.92
N VAL A 71 -10.65 44.47 0.10
CA VAL A 71 -11.04 45.12 -1.17
C VAL A 71 -10.82 44.23 -2.40
N PHE A 72 -9.89 43.26 -2.32
CA PHE A 72 -9.58 42.37 -3.45
C PHE A 72 -10.13 40.95 -3.28
N ASP A 73 -10.19 40.23 -4.40
CA ASP A 73 -10.82 38.92 -4.52
C ASP A 73 -10.29 37.91 -3.48
N HIS A 74 -11.20 37.25 -2.77
CA HIS A 74 -10.90 36.50 -1.53
C HIS A 74 -9.99 35.29 -1.74
N GLN A 75 -9.87 34.75 -2.95
CA GLN A 75 -9.19 33.47 -3.19
C GLN A 75 -7.66 33.51 -3.08
N ASP A 76 -7.04 34.64 -3.42
CA ASP A 76 -5.58 34.80 -3.34
C ASP A 76 -5.11 35.24 -1.96
N ALA A 77 -5.99 35.91 -1.21
CA ALA A 77 -5.71 36.49 0.10
C ALA A 77 -6.29 35.71 1.28
N ASP A 78 -6.88 34.52 1.04
CA ASP A 78 -7.45 33.69 2.09
C ASP A 78 -6.36 33.16 3.05
N PRO A 79 -6.33 33.64 4.32
CA PRO A 79 -5.35 33.19 5.30
C PRO A 79 -5.53 31.71 5.65
N ALA A 80 -6.74 31.16 5.59
CA ALA A 80 -6.98 29.75 5.88
C ALA A 80 -6.33 28.84 4.82
N ALA A 81 -6.41 29.23 3.55
CA ALA A 81 -5.72 28.53 2.47
C ALA A 81 -4.20 28.58 2.64
N ALA A 82 -3.64 29.72 3.07
CA ALA A 82 -2.20 29.84 3.35
C ALA A 82 -1.76 28.90 4.48
N GLU A 83 -2.49 28.86 5.60
CA GLU A 83 -2.21 27.97 6.73
C GLU A 83 -2.26 26.49 6.34
N ILE A 84 -3.21 26.10 5.49
CA ILE A 84 -3.30 24.71 5.00
C ILE A 84 -2.11 24.37 4.10
N LEU A 85 -1.69 25.29 3.21
CA LEU A 85 -0.50 25.09 2.37
C LEU A 85 0.77 24.98 3.20
N GLU A 86 0.93 25.80 4.23
CA GLU A 86 2.07 25.73 5.17
C GLU A 86 2.08 24.37 5.90
N ARG A 87 0.93 23.94 6.44
CA ARG A 87 0.82 22.62 7.09
C ARG A 87 1.11 21.48 6.11
N ALA A 88 0.64 21.58 4.87
CA ALA A 88 0.94 20.62 3.82
C ALA A 88 2.44 20.56 3.51
N LEU A 89 3.11 21.72 3.41
CA LEU A 89 4.55 21.81 3.20
C LEU A 89 5.32 21.19 4.36
N ASP A 90 4.93 21.46 5.60
CA ASP A 90 5.55 20.89 6.80
C ASP A 90 5.46 19.36 6.79
N VAL A 91 4.29 18.82 6.43
CA VAL A 91 4.09 17.37 6.31
C VAL A 91 4.96 16.76 5.21
N LEU A 92 5.00 17.35 4.02
CA LEU A 92 5.82 16.85 2.92
C LEU A 92 7.32 16.89 3.27
N THR A 93 7.76 17.95 3.94
CA THR A 93 9.15 18.11 4.40
C THR A 93 9.51 17.07 5.47
N ASP A 94 8.68 16.93 6.51
CA ASP A 94 8.86 15.93 7.58
C ASP A 94 8.95 14.50 7.01
N LEU A 95 8.08 14.15 6.07
CA LEU A 95 8.12 12.82 5.43
C LEU A 95 9.37 12.64 4.56
N ALA A 96 9.79 13.67 3.82
CA ALA A 96 11.00 13.62 3.00
C ALA A 96 12.28 13.48 3.84
N ASP A 97 12.33 14.11 5.02
CA ASP A 97 13.45 14.07 5.97
C ASP A 97 13.56 12.76 6.74
N ARG A 98 12.43 12.09 6.97
CA ARG A 98 12.43 10.71 7.52
C ARG A 98 13.05 9.73 6.54
N GLY A 99 12.87 9.94 5.24
CA GLY A 99 13.46 9.16 4.16
C GLY A 99 13.17 7.66 4.34
N GLU A 100 14.23 6.86 4.37
CA GLU A 100 14.18 5.41 4.55
C GLU A 100 13.46 4.97 5.84
N ARG A 101 13.58 5.75 6.91
CA ARG A 101 12.97 5.43 8.21
C ARG A 101 11.44 5.42 8.15
N LEU A 102 10.84 6.08 7.16
CA LEU A 102 9.39 6.07 6.95
C LEU A 102 8.88 4.67 6.58
N SER A 103 9.74 3.86 5.96
CA SER A 103 9.41 2.52 5.48
C SER A 103 9.81 1.41 6.45
N LEU A 104 10.51 1.75 7.53
CA LEU A 104 10.91 0.83 8.59
C LEU A 104 9.87 0.84 9.71
N VAL A 105 9.25 -0.31 9.94
CA VAL A 105 8.26 -0.50 11.01
C VAL A 105 8.80 -1.49 12.02
N GLN A 106 8.83 -1.11 13.30
CA GLN A 106 9.16 -2.03 14.39
C GLN A 106 7.88 -2.39 15.14
N VAL A 107 7.58 -3.69 15.21
CA VAL A 107 6.54 -4.22 16.10
C VAL A 107 7.20 -4.52 17.44
N SER A 108 6.68 -3.93 18.51
CA SER A 108 7.09 -4.25 19.87
C SER A 108 6.69 -5.68 20.24
N ALA A 109 7.43 -6.32 21.13
CA ALA A 109 7.07 -7.66 21.63
C ALA A 109 5.66 -7.67 22.24
N GLY A 110 4.84 -8.63 21.83
CA GLY A 110 3.41 -8.71 22.18
C GLY A 110 2.51 -7.68 21.49
N GLY A 111 3.06 -6.87 20.59
CA GLY A 111 2.34 -5.87 19.83
C GLY A 111 1.53 -6.45 18.66
N ASN A 112 0.59 -5.66 18.15
CA ASN A 112 -0.22 -6.05 17.00
C ASN A 112 0.45 -5.63 15.68
N LEU A 113 0.78 -6.62 14.85
CA LEU A 113 1.35 -6.43 13.51
C LEU A 113 0.43 -5.58 12.61
N TYR A 114 -0.88 -5.80 12.67
CA TYR A 114 -1.85 -5.06 11.88
C TYR A 114 -1.81 -3.57 12.22
N ASP A 115 -1.95 -3.22 13.51
CA ASP A 115 -1.99 -1.83 13.96
C ASP A 115 -0.70 -1.09 13.64
N ALA A 116 0.45 -1.78 13.71
CA ALA A 116 1.74 -1.21 13.36
C ALA A 116 1.83 -0.86 11.87
N VAL A 117 1.41 -1.77 10.98
CA VAL A 117 1.39 -1.53 9.53
C VAL A 117 0.33 -0.49 9.15
N ALA A 118 -0.87 -0.59 9.70
CA ALA A 118 -1.96 0.37 9.49
C ALA A 118 -1.54 1.79 9.85
N ARG A 119 -0.86 1.95 11.00
CA ARG A 119 -0.31 3.24 11.45
C ARG A 119 0.77 3.75 10.51
N ALA A 120 1.72 2.89 10.12
CA ALA A 120 2.79 3.28 9.20
C ALA A 120 2.25 3.75 7.84
N LEU A 121 1.29 3.01 7.27
CA LEU A 121 0.60 3.42 6.06
C LEU A 121 -0.21 4.69 6.30
N GLY A 122 -0.92 4.83 7.42
CA GLY A 122 -1.62 6.07 7.78
C GLY A 122 -0.71 7.30 7.80
N GLU A 123 0.49 7.16 8.36
CA GLU A 123 1.52 8.20 8.39
C GLU A 123 2.04 8.55 6.99
N ILE A 124 2.33 7.56 6.15
CA ILE A 124 2.66 7.78 4.73
C ILE A 124 1.50 8.50 4.02
N GLY A 125 0.26 8.14 4.36
CA GLY A 125 -0.97 8.71 3.81
C GLY A 125 -1.13 10.20 4.08
N ARG A 126 -0.40 10.76 5.06
CA ARG A 126 -0.33 12.20 5.27
C ARG A 126 0.14 12.93 4.01
N ALA A 127 1.05 12.35 3.22
CA ALA A 127 1.46 12.92 1.94
C ALA A 127 0.30 13.06 0.95
N PHE A 128 -0.56 12.03 0.86
CA PHE A 128 -1.73 12.07 -0.02
C PHE A 128 -2.79 13.04 0.50
N SER A 129 -2.99 13.13 1.83
CA SER A 129 -3.87 14.14 2.41
C SER A 129 -3.38 15.57 2.09
N ALA A 130 -2.07 15.81 2.19
CA ALA A 130 -1.44 17.09 1.85
C ALA A 130 -1.62 17.41 0.36
N ALA A 131 -1.35 16.45 -0.52
CA ALA A 131 -1.55 16.60 -1.97
C ALA A 131 -3.00 16.93 -2.34
N ARG A 132 -3.98 16.26 -1.71
CA ARG A 132 -5.41 16.54 -1.92
C ARG A 132 -5.77 17.94 -1.45
N ALA A 133 -5.32 18.35 -0.27
CA ALA A 133 -5.54 19.71 0.23
C ALA A 133 -4.95 20.77 -0.71
N ILE A 134 -3.74 20.55 -1.26
CA ILE A 134 -3.13 21.45 -2.24
C ILE A 134 -3.96 21.53 -3.53
N LEU A 135 -4.45 20.38 -4.03
CA LEU A 135 -5.27 20.32 -5.25
C LEU A 135 -6.63 20.99 -5.06
N GLU A 136 -7.25 20.78 -3.90
CA GLU A 136 -8.41 21.56 -3.51
C GLU A 136 -8.01 23.03 -3.63
N ILE A 137 -6.88 23.47 -3.01
CA ILE A 137 -6.44 24.89 -2.94
C ILE A 137 -6.36 25.54 -4.30
N ARG A 138 -5.77 24.81 -5.25
CA ARG A 138 -5.70 25.22 -6.66
C ARG A 138 -7.06 25.32 -7.34
N SER A 139 -8.05 24.54 -6.91
CA SER A 139 -9.41 24.52 -7.48
C SER A 139 -10.39 25.53 -6.86
N GLY A 140 -9.99 26.24 -5.79
CA GLY A 140 -10.83 27.23 -5.11
C GLY A 140 -11.97 26.65 -4.25
N ARG A 141 -11.90 25.38 -3.84
CA ARG A 141 -12.96 24.65 -3.11
C ARG A 141 -12.72 24.43 -1.59
N HIS A 142 -11.99 25.31 -0.90
CA HIS A 142 -11.64 25.15 0.53
C HIS A 142 -12.78 25.62 1.41
N GLY A 143 -13.00 24.92 2.52
CA GLY A 143 -14.02 25.28 3.50
C GLY A 143 -15.00 24.15 3.84
N GLY A 144 -14.76 22.91 3.38
CA GLY A 144 -15.47 21.74 3.88
C GLY A 144 -14.95 21.30 5.26
N ASP A 145 -15.86 20.84 6.12
CA ASP A 145 -15.64 20.48 7.53
C ASP A 145 -14.76 19.22 7.75
N ASP A 146 -14.19 18.62 6.70
CA ASP A 146 -13.75 17.21 6.72
C ASP A 146 -12.34 16.91 6.15
N GLY A 147 -11.47 17.92 5.99
CA GLY A 147 -10.27 17.79 5.15
C GLY A 147 -8.94 18.30 5.72
N GLY A 148 -8.65 18.04 7.00
CA GLY A 148 -7.35 18.42 7.56
C GLY A 148 -6.17 17.63 6.94
N VAL A 149 -5.00 18.27 6.82
CA VAL A 149 -3.73 17.57 6.53
C VAL A 149 -3.39 16.68 7.74
N GLY A 150 -3.54 15.36 7.58
CA GLY A 150 -3.46 14.41 8.69
C GLY A 150 -3.36 12.95 8.21
N PRO A 151 -3.21 11.98 9.13
CA PRO A 151 -3.07 10.57 8.76
C PRO A 151 -4.26 10.10 7.91
N LEU A 152 -3.94 9.49 6.77
CA LEU A 152 -4.95 8.97 5.84
C LEU A 152 -4.87 7.44 5.81
N PRO A 153 -5.87 6.72 6.35
CA PRO A 153 -5.87 5.25 6.35
C PRO A 153 -5.80 4.67 4.94
N PHE A 154 -5.10 3.55 4.77
CA PHE A 154 -4.92 2.89 3.47
C PHE A 154 -6.24 2.58 2.74
N GLY A 155 -7.30 2.26 3.48
CA GLY A 155 -8.64 2.04 2.94
C GLY A 155 -9.22 3.26 2.20
N ARG A 156 -8.79 4.47 2.52
CA ARG A 156 -9.21 5.74 1.87
C ARG A 156 -8.30 6.16 0.72
N TRP A 157 -7.25 5.38 0.42
CA TRP A 157 -6.35 5.69 -0.69
C TRP A 157 -7.00 5.34 -2.02
N THR A 158 -6.74 6.16 -3.03
CA THR A 158 -7.12 5.88 -4.41
C THR A 158 -6.20 4.82 -5.01
N LYS A 159 -6.62 4.23 -6.13
CA LYS A 159 -5.80 3.29 -6.90
C LYS A 159 -4.46 3.89 -7.34
N ALA A 160 -4.41 5.19 -7.63
CA ALA A 160 -3.17 5.86 -8.03
C ALA A 160 -2.21 6.01 -6.83
N GLU A 161 -2.74 6.39 -5.67
CA GLU A 161 -1.97 6.52 -4.42
C GLU A 161 -1.39 5.17 -3.98
N ARG A 162 -2.18 4.09 -4.04
CA ARG A 162 -1.71 2.72 -3.75
C ARG A 162 -0.62 2.22 -4.70
N ARG A 163 -0.46 2.82 -5.88
CA ARG A 163 0.63 2.51 -6.82
C ARG A 163 1.92 3.28 -6.51
N LEU A 164 1.81 4.43 -5.85
CA LEU A 164 2.94 5.26 -5.45
C LEU A 164 3.47 4.92 -4.06
N ALA A 165 2.72 4.09 -3.32
CA ALA A 165 3.04 3.74 -1.95
C ALA A 165 4.43 3.08 -1.85
N PRO A 166 5.29 3.57 -0.94
CA PRO A 166 6.59 2.95 -0.72
C PRO A 166 6.43 1.55 -0.11
N PRO A 167 7.39 0.65 -0.38
CA PRO A 167 7.46 -0.66 0.27
C PRO A 167 7.66 -0.50 1.78
N LEU A 168 7.15 -1.43 2.58
CA LEU A 168 7.37 -1.47 4.03
C LEU A 168 8.26 -2.65 4.42
N VAL A 169 9.20 -2.40 5.33
CA VAL A 169 10.01 -3.43 5.99
C VAL A 169 9.65 -3.45 7.47
N VAL A 170 9.08 -4.55 7.92
CA VAL A 170 8.47 -4.71 9.24
C VAL A 170 9.27 -5.71 10.06
N ARG A 171 9.81 -5.26 11.20
CA ARG A 171 10.47 -6.10 12.20
C ARG A 171 9.43 -6.66 13.14
N VAL A 172 9.39 -7.98 13.29
CA VAL A 172 8.40 -8.64 14.14
C VAL A 172 8.98 -9.90 14.74
N HIS A 173 8.65 -10.18 16.00
CA HIS A 173 8.98 -11.47 16.60
C HIS A 173 8.09 -12.57 16.03
N GLY A 174 8.66 -13.75 15.80
CA GLY A 174 7.94 -14.88 15.22
C GLY A 174 6.75 -15.37 16.07
N SER A 175 6.75 -15.11 17.38
CA SER A 175 5.60 -15.36 18.27
C SER A 175 4.42 -14.43 18.00
N ASP A 176 4.70 -13.21 17.52
CA ASP A 176 3.70 -12.15 17.30
C ASP A 176 3.31 -12.04 15.82
N LEU A 177 3.93 -12.86 14.97
CA LEU A 177 3.66 -12.93 13.54
C LEU A 177 2.22 -13.43 13.28
N ARG A 178 1.33 -12.49 12.96
CA ARG A 178 -0.07 -12.73 12.54
C ARG A 178 -0.32 -12.06 11.19
N PRO A 179 0.21 -12.62 10.09
CA PRO A 179 0.24 -11.89 8.84
C PRO A 179 -1.13 -11.83 8.19
N ALA A 180 -2.07 -12.74 8.47
CA ALA A 180 -3.37 -12.85 7.79
C ALA A 180 -4.16 -11.54 7.68
N ALA A 181 -4.10 -10.67 8.68
CA ALA A 181 -4.77 -9.37 8.67
C ALA A 181 -4.17 -8.37 7.67
N LEU A 182 -2.95 -8.60 7.18
CA LEU A 182 -2.27 -7.71 6.22
C LEU A 182 -2.82 -7.79 4.80
N ALA A 183 -3.72 -8.73 4.50
CA ALA A 183 -4.30 -8.91 3.17
C ALA A 183 -4.96 -7.64 2.62
N GLU A 184 -5.59 -6.84 3.48
CA GLU A 184 -6.22 -5.58 3.06
C GLU A 184 -5.23 -4.51 2.58
N PHE A 185 -3.95 -4.63 2.95
CA PHE A 185 -2.89 -3.72 2.52
C PHE A 185 -2.22 -4.16 1.22
N LEU A 186 -2.48 -5.36 0.73
CA LEU A 186 -1.87 -5.91 -0.48
C LEU A 186 -2.69 -5.52 -1.73
N ASP A 187 -2.65 -4.24 -2.06
CA ASP A 187 -3.28 -3.69 -3.27
C ASP A 187 -2.36 -2.67 -3.98
N GLY A 188 -2.63 -2.40 -5.25
CA GLY A 188 -1.84 -1.51 -6.08
C GLY A 188 -0.43 -2.06 -6.31
N ARG A 189 0.58 -1.39 -5.75
CA ARG A 189 1.99 -1.80 -5.79
C ARG A 189 2.57 -1.94 -4.39
N GLN A 190 1.73 -2.00 -3.37
CA GLN A 190 2.18 -2.11 -1.99
C GLN A 190 2.96 -3.40 -1.79
N LYS A 191 4.19 -3.26 -1.29
CA LYS A 191 5.04 -4.37 -0.89
C LYS A 191 5.26 -4.33 0.61
N ILE A 192 5.20 -5.48 1.27
CA ILE A 192 5.46 -5.63 2.70
C ILE A 192 6.48 -6.75 2.90
N ILE A 193 7.57 -6.47 3.61
CA ILE A 193 8.58 -7.45 3.98
C ILE A 193 8.54 -7.63 5.49
N LEU A 194 8.38 -8.86 5.94
CA LEU A 194 8.41 -9.21 7.35
C LEU A 194 9.79 -9.78 7.68
N ALA A 195 10.59 -9.04 8.42
CA ALA A 195 11.83 -9.55 8.99
C ALA A 195 11.51 -10.19 10.34
N VAL A 196 11.48 -11.52 10.35
CA VAL A 196 10.99 -12.31 11.46
C VAL A 196 12.14 -12.70 12.39
N GLU A 197 12.05 -12.26 13.64
CA GLU A 197 13.03 -12.56 14.68
C GLU A 197 12.58 -13.75 15.53
N GLY A 198 13.46 -14.74 15.69
CA GLY A 198 13.18 -15.94 16.48
C GLY A 198 12.30 -16.97 15.78
N GLN A 199 11.75 -17.92 16.55
CA GLN A 199 10.91 -18.99 16.01
C GLN A 199 9.54 -18.47 15.58
N CYS A 200 9.09 -18.90 14.40
CA CYS A 200 7.76 -18.59 13.87
C CYS A 200 7.03 -19.85 13.43
N VAL A 201 5.77 -19.67 13.02
CA VAL A 201 5.01 -20.75 12.37
C VAL A 201 5.71 -21.19 11.07
N PRO A 202 5.52 -22.43 10.60
CA PRO A 202 6.29 -22.96 9.46
C PRO A 202 6.01 -22.27 8.13
N ALA A 203 4.77 -21.90 7.83
CA ALA A 203 4.40 -21.33 6.54
C ALA A 203 3.45 -20.12 6.72
N PRO A 204 3.89 -19.05 7.43
CA PRO A 204 3.07 -17.90 7.79
C PRO A 204 2.41 -17.23 6.58
N LEU A 205 3.06 -17.29 5.41
CA LEU A 205 2.56 -16.65 4.21
C LEU A 205 1.75 -17.55 3.27
N ALA A 206 1.55 -18.84 3.60
CA ALA A 206 0.87 -19.78 2.69
C ALA A 206 -0.54 -19.32 2.28
N ARG A 207 -1.24 -18.61 3.17
CA ARG A 207 -2.59 -18.09 2.91
C ARG A 207 -2.64 -16.84 2.01
N PHE A 208 -1.49 -16.25 1.68
CA PHE A 208 -1.38 -15.12 0.76
C PHE A 208 -1.22 -15.54 -0.69
N ILE A 209 -1.15 -16.85 -0.95
CA ILE A 209 -1.03 -17.39 -2.30
C ILE A 209 -2.37 -17.19 -3.01
N THR A 210 -2.51 -16.04 -3.66
CA THR A 210 -3.68 -15.62 -4.43
C THR A 210 -3.24 -15.10 -5.79
N PRO A 211 -4.08 -15.22 -6.83
CA PRO A 211 -3.76 -14.66 -8.14
C PRO A 211 -3.39 -13.17 -8.05
N GLY A 212 -2.26 -12.79 -8.63
CA GLY A 212 -1.80 -11.39 -8.70
C GLY A 212 -1.00 -10.87 -7.51
N THR A 213 -0.84 -11.65 -6.44
CA THR A 213 0.00 -11.27 -5.28
C THR A 213 1.30 -12.06 -5.31
N TYR A 214 2.44 -11.38 -5.32
CA TYR A 214 3.73 -12.06 -5.21
C TYR A 214 3.99 -12.43 -3.75
N VAL A 215 4.33 -13.69 -3.49
CA VAL A 215 4.63 -14.16 -2.12
C VAL A 215 6.02 -14.78 -2.08
N LEU A 216 6.84 -14.35 -1.13
CA LEU A 216 8.18 -14.89 -0.94
C LEU A 216 8.42 -15.24 0.52
N GLN A 217 8.85 -16.46 0.82
CA GLN A 217 9.30 -16.85 2.14
C GLN A 217 10.69 -17.47 2.02
N THR A 218 11.69 -16.82 2.60
CA THR A 218 13.11 -17.20 2.45
C THR A 218 13.89 -16.92 3.74
N ALA A 219 15.02 -17.59 3.96
CA ALA A 219 15.86 -17.34 5.14
C ALA A 219 17.01 -16.36 4.87
N ASP A 220 17.52 -16.33 3.63
CA ASP A 220 18.76 -15.64 3.25
C ASP A 220 18.54 -14.43 2.33
N GLY A 221 17.29 -14.19 1.92
CA GLY A 221 16.93 -13.10 1.02
C GLY A 221 17.00 -13.48 -0.47
N SER A 222 17.23 -14.75 -0.79
CA SER A 222 17.08 -15.25 -2.15
C SER A 222 15.69 -14.92 -2.72
N GLY A 223 15.65 -14.34 -3.92
CA GLY A 223 14.42 -13.94 -4.62
C GLY A 223 13.90 -12.53 -4.29
N ILE A 224 14.54 -11.78 -3.38
CA ILE A 224 14.15 -10.39 -3.08
C ILE A 224 14.28 -9.47 -4.30
N ASP A 225 15.25 -9.73 -5.17
CA ASP A 225 15.43 -9.04 -6.45
C ASP A 225 14.21 -9.18 -7.36
N ARG A 226 13.69 -10.41 -7.52
CA ARG A 226 12.49 -10.69 -8.32
C ARG A 226 11.24 -10.10 -7.67
N PHE A 227 11.12 -10.24 -6.35
CA PHE A 227 10.05 -9.63 -5.56
C PHE A 227 10.03 -8.10 -5.69
N ALA A 228 11.21 -7.46 -5.67
CA ALA A 228 11.34 -6.02 -5.84
C ALA A 228 10.96 -5.57 -7.26
N ALA A 229 11.28 -6.37 -8.28
CA ALA A 229 10.95 -6.09 -9.69
C ALA A 229 9.46 -6.29 -10.04
N TRP A 230 8.69 -7.00 -9.22
CA TRP A 230 7.25 -7.22 -9.46
C TRP A 230 6.46 -5.89 -9.45
N GLU A 231 5.62 -5.66 -10.46
CA GLU A 231 4.88 -4.40 -10.64
C GLU A 231 3.48 -4.39 -9.98
N GLY A 232 3.19 -5.37 -9.12
CA GLY A 232 1.94 -5.52 -8.38
C GLY A 232 2.13 -5.61 -6.86
N PRO A 233 1.08 -5.98 -6.10
CA PRO A 233 1.19 -6.12 -4.66
C PRO A 233 1.99 -7.38 -4.31
N GLY A 234 2.64 -7.34 -3.14
CA GLY A 234 3.40 -8.49 -2.70
C GLY A 234 3.75 -8.48 -1.23
N ILE A 235 3.97 -9.69 -0.70
CA ILE A 235 4.40 -9.89 0.68
C ILE A 235 5.58 -10.87 0.72
N ALA A 236 6.64 -10.47 1.40
CA ALA A 236 7.79 -11.33 1.65
C ALA A 236 8.02 -11.53 3.15
N ALA A 237 8.63 -12.64 3.54
CA ALA A 237 9.08 -12.88 4.90
C ALA A 237 10.49 -13.48 4.91
N LEU A 238 11.38 -12.82 5.66
CA LEU A 238 12.68 -13.35 6.07
C LEU A 238 12.48 -14.15 7.34
N VAL A 239 12.50 -15.48 7.22
CA VAL A 239 12.13 -16.43 8.28
C VAL A 239 13.35 -17.21 8.79
N PRO A 240 13.29 -17.80 10.01
CA PRO A 240 14.31 -18.76 10.45
C PRO A 240 14.35 -20.01 9.57
N GLU A 241 15.48 -20.73 9.58
CA GLU A 241 15.67 -21.97 8.82
C GLU A 241 14.72 -23.11 9.19
N SER A 242 14.05 -23.01 10.34
CA SER A 242 13.04 -23.95 10.77
C SER A 242 11.69 -23.81 10.03
N ALA A 243 11.51 -22.75 9.23
CA ALA A 243 10.29 -22.49 8.47
C ALA A 243 10.43 -23.00 7.02
N ALA A 244 9.32 -23.11 6.31
CA ALA A 244 9.31 -23.45 4.88
C ALA A 244 9.91 -22.32 4.04
N PHE A 245 10.53 -22.65 2.90
CA PHE A 245 10.94 -21.65 1.91
C PHE A 245 10.19 -21.91 0.63
N PHE A 246 9.54 -20.87 0.11
CA PHE A 246 8.77 -20.96 -1.12
C PHE A 246 8.61 -19.59 -1.77
N GLU A 247 8.33 -19.62 -3.05
CA GLU A 247 8.10 -18.47 -3.90
C GLU A 247 6.80 -18.71 -4.67
N HIS A 248 5.88 -17.75 -4.62
CA HIS A 248 4.73 -17.67 -5.51
C HIS A 248 4.92 -16.46 -6.42
N ASP A 249 5.24 -16.72 -7.69
CA ASP A 249 5.35 -15.73 -8.75
C ASP A 249 4.09 -15.77 -9.64
N PRO A 250 3.21 -14.75 -9.57
CA PRO A 250 2.03 -14.68 -10.42
C PRO A 250 2.32 -14.74 -11.93
N ALA A 251 3.52 -14.35 -12.37
CA ALA A 251 3.93 -14.30 -13.77
C ALA A 251 4.47 -15.63 -14.30
N ALA A 252 4.81 -16.59 -13.42
CA ALA A 252 5.49 -17.82 -13.81
C ALA A 252 4.61 -18.83 -14.57
N GLY A 253 3.28 -18.70 -14.50
CA GLY A 253 2.37 -19.61 -15.20
C GLY A 253 0.90 -19.21 -15.14
N ALA A 254 0.04 -20.02 -15.75
CA ALA A 254 -1.41 -19.81 -15.73
C ALA A 254 -2.06 -20.52 -14.52
N ALA A 255 -1.52 -21.68 -14.15
CA ALA A 255 -2.04 -22.50 -13.07
C ALA A 255 -1.32 -22.25 -11.74
N PRO A 256 -1.98 -22.47 -10.58
CA PRO A 256 -1.35 -22.29 -9.26
C PRO A 256 -0.06 -23.08 -9.05
N TRP A 257 0.00 -24.35 -9.50
CA TRP A 257 1.18 -25.20 -9.33
C TRP A 257 2.37 -24.80 -10.21
N GLU A 258 2.15 -24.01 -11.27
CA GLU A 258 3.23 -23.45 -12.11
C GLU A 258 3.81 -22.18 -11.49
N ARG A 259 3.02 -21.50 -10.66
CA ARG A 259 3.38 -20.25 -10.00
C ARG A 259 4.12 -20.45 -8.70
N ILE A 260 4.10 -21.65 -8.12
CA ILE A 260 4.63 -21.93 -6.80
C ILE A 260 5.84 -22.83 -6.91
N THR A 261 6.96 -22.38 -6.36
CA THR A 261 8.18 -23.17 -6.17
C THR A 261 8.44 -23.32 -4.69
N ILE A 262 8.53 -24.56 -4.20
CA ILE A 262 8.89 -24.86 -2.81
C ILE A 262 10.34 -25.33 -2.79
N THR A 263 11.21 -24.57 -2.14
CA THR A 263 12.65 -24.89 -2.04
C THR A 263 12.95 -25.70 -0.79
N HIS A 264 12.21 -25.47 0.29
CA HIS A 264 12.42 -26.16 1.56
C HIS A 264 11.10 -26.36 2.30
N LEU A 265 10.92 -27.53 2.89
CA LEU A 265 9.85 -27.82 3.85
C LEU A 265 10.48 -28.34 5.14
N PRO A 266 10.01 -27.87 6.31
CA PRO A 266 10.53 -28.36 7.57
C PRO A 266 10.15 -29.84 7.76
N GLU A 267 11.16 -30.67 8.02
CA GLU A 267 10.99 -32.12 8.21
C GLU A 267 10.28 -32.45 9.53
N LYS A 268 10.47 -31.60 10.55
CA LYS A 268 9.88 -31.79 11.88
C LYS A 268 8.52 -31.13 11.93
N LEU A 269 7.47 -31.95 12.08
CA LEU A 269 6.12 -31.47 12.31
C LEU A 269 6.07 -30.57 13.56
N PRO A 270 5.26 -29.49 13.52
CA PRO A 270 5.02 -28.64 14.67
C PRO A 270 4.58 -29.44 15.90
N ARG A 271 5.21 -29.22 17.05
CA ARG A 271 4.89 -29.92 18.31
C ARG A 271 4.33 -29.02 19.40
N ARG A 272 4.39 -27.70 19.21
CA ARG A 272 3.99 -26.70 20.21
C ARG A 272 3.17 -25.61 19.55
N THR A 273 2.30 -24.99 20.34
CA THR A 273 1.61 -23.77 19.94
C THR A 273 2.65 -22.68 19.73
N LEU A 274 2.67 -22.13 18.53
CA LEU A 274 3.48 -20.99 18.17
C LEU A 274 2.56 -19.98 17.55
N ALA A 275 2.75 -18.72 17.91
CA ALA A 275 2.03 -17.66 17.27
C ALA A 275 0.50 -17.91 17.28
N GLY A 276 -0.04 -18.30 18.45
CA GLY A 276 -1.48 -18.52 18.65
C GLY A 276 -2.08 -19.68 17.85
N LEU A 277 -1.29 -20.35 16.99
CA LEU A 277 -1.71 -21.49 16.19
C LEU A 277 -1.31 -22.79 16.87
N SER A 278 -2.27 -23.70 16.98
CA SER A 278 -2.02 -25.07 17.42
C SER A 278 -1.10 -25.81 16.45
N ALA A 279 -0.44 -26.88 16.93
CA ALA A 279 0.39 -27.74 16.09
C ALA A 279 -0.37 -28.28 14.87
N ARG A 280 -1.67 -28.57 15.02
CA ARG A 280 -2.55 -29.01 13.93
C ARG A 280 -2.72 -27.92 12.87
N GLN A 281 -3.05 -26.69 13.28
CA GLN A 281 -3.23 -25.58 12.34
C GLN A 281 -1.93 -25.26 11.59
N GLN A 282 -0.78 -25.34 12.27
CA GLN A 282 0.52 -25.18 11.61
C GLN A 282 0.81 -26.31 10.59
N ALA A 283 0.37 -27.55 10.86
CA ALA A 283 0.48 -28.64 9.90
C ALA A 283 -0.46 -28.43 8.69
N GLU A 284 -1.69 -27.95 8.92
CA GLU A 284 -2.64 -27.62 7.85
C GLU A 284 -2.10 -26.54 6.89
N GLU A 285 -1.29 -25.58 7.38
CA GLU A 285 -0.62 -24.59 6.51
C GLU A 285 0.45 -25.23 5.60
N ILE A 286 1.22 -26.20 6.13
CA ILE A 286 2.19 -26.96 5.33
C ILE A 286 1.47 -27.81 4.28
N ASP A 287 0.36 -28.45 4.66
CA ASP A 287 -0.44 -29.26 3.74
C ASP A 287 -1.09 -28.41 2.65
N LEU A 288 -1.58 -27.21 3.00
CA LEU A 288 -2.06 -26.22 2.03
C LEU A 288 -0.97 -25.89 1.01
N LEU A 289 0.24 -25.55 1.48
CA LEU A 289 1.36 -25.21 0.60
C LEU A 289 1.70 -26.36 -0.35
N ARG A 290 1.76 -27.61 0.14
CA ARG A 290 1.97 -28.80 -0.70
C ARG A 290 0.86 -28.97 -1.73
N SER A 291 -0.39 -28.80 -1.32
CA SER A 291 -1.55 -28.98 -2.20
C SER A 291 -1.54 -27.98 -3.37
N LEU A 292 -1.16 -26.73 -3.10
CA LEU A 292 -1.11 -25.67 -4.11
C LEU A 292 0.03 -25.88 -5.12
N ALA A 293 1.15 -26.45 -4.68
CA ALA A 293 2.28 -26.79 -5.55
C ALA A 293 2.09 -28.10 -6.33
N THR A 294 1.09 -28.91 -5.98
CA THR A 294 0.85 -30.21 -6.63
C THR A 294 -0.04 -30.03 -7.85
N ARG A 295 0.43 -30.49 -9.02
CA ARG A 295 -0.41 -30.56 -10.23
C ARG A 295 -1.54 -31.59 -10.01
N PRO A 296 -2.81 -31.21 -10.18
CA PRO A 296 -3.93 -32.15 -10.10
C PRO A 296 -3.82 -33.23 -11.18
N ALA A 297 -4.08 -34.48 -10.82
CA ALA A 297 -4.18 -35.57 -11.78
C ALA A 297 -5.39 -35.33 -12.71
N GLY A 298 -5.15 -35.36 -14.03
CA GLY A 298 -6.20 -35.22 -15.05
C GLY A 298 -6.27 -33.87 -15.78
N VAL A 299 -5.44 -32.88 -15.42
CA VAL A 299 -5.31 -31.64 -16.20
C VAL A 299 -4.28 -31.86 -17.31
N GLU A 300 -4.70 -32.43 -18.45
CA GLU A 300 -3.89 -32.36 -19.67
C GLU A 300 -3.79 -30.90 -20.12
N SER A 301 -2.57 -30.44 -20.46
CA SER A 301 -2.41 -29.10 -21.01
C SER A 301 -3.08 -29.08 -22.38
N VAL A 302 -4.01 -28.16 -22.60
CA VAL A 302 -4.51 -27.86 -23.96
C VAL A 302 -3.42 -27.07 -24.69
N ALA A 303 -2.29 -27.72 -24.97
CA ALA A 303 -1.27 -27.24 -25.88
C ALA A 303 -1.58 -27.84 -27.24
N GLY A 304 -2.28 -27.07 -28.08
CA GLY A 304 -2.63 -27.43 -29.46
C GLY A 304 -4.06 -27.93 -29.62
N ALA A 305 -5.05 -27.05 -29.47
CA ALA A 305 -6.38 -27.31 -30.02
C ALA A 305 -6.33 -27.11 -31.55
N PRO A 306 -6.65 -28.14 -32.38
CA PRO A 306 -6.95 -27.92 -33.78
C PRO A 306 -8.24 -27.09 -33.90
N THR A 307 -8.31 -26.26 -34.94
CA THR A 307 -9.46 -25.43 -35.33
C THR A 307 -10.79 -26.18 -35.14
N PRO A 308 -11.82 -25.58 -34.50
CA PRO A 308 -13.05 -26.29 -34.22
C PRO A 308 -13.80 -26.62 -35.51
N ALA A 309 -13.93 -27.92 -35.79
CA ALA A 309 -14.94 -28.45 -36.69
C ALA A 309 -16.34 -28.22 -36.08
N PRO A 310 -17.40 -28.09 -36.91
CA PRO A 310 -18.70 -27.62 -36.45
C PRO A 310 -19.37 -28.57 -35.46
N ALA A 311 -20.11 -27.96 -34.54
CA ALA A 311 -20.70 -28.54 -33.35
C ALA A 311 -21.47 -29.85 -33.56
N ALA A 312 -21.05 -30.90 -32.85
CA ALA A 312 -21.89 -32.03 -32.53
C ALA A 312 -22.75 -31.68 -31.29
N LYS A 313 -24.05 -31.97 -31.37
CA LYS A 313 -25.08 -31.64 -30.36
C LYS A 313 -24.66 -32.06 -28.95
N LYS A 314 -24.55 -31.06 -28.05
CA LYS A 314 -24.28 -31.21 -26.63
C LYS A 314 -25.40 -32.04 -25.98
N LYS A 315 -25.04 -33.15 -25.34
CA LYS A 315 -25.92 -33.97 -24.52
C LYS A 315 -26.10 -33.25 -23.18
N ASP A 316 -27.35 -33.03 -22.76
CA ASP A 316 -27.79 -32.38 -21.51
C ASP A 316 -26.72 -32.28 -20.41
N ASP A 317 -26.16 -31.08 -20.24
CA ASP A 317 -25.22 -30.75 -19.18
C ASP A 317 -25.99 -30.59 -17.85
N PRO A 318 -25.61 -31.27 -16.75
CA PRO A 318 -26.23 -31.06 -15.45
C PRO A 318 -26.15 -29.61 -14.96
N ALA A 319 -25.16 -28.83 -15.41
CA ALA A 319 -25.09 -27.39 -15.13
C ALA A 319 -26.23 -26.61 -15.80
N ASP A 320 -26.62 -26.98 -17.02
CA ASP A 320 -27.72 -26.35 -17.75
C ASP A 320 -29.07 -26.65 -17.08
N LYS A 321 -29.23 -27.84 -16.46
CA LYS A 321 -30.42 -28.20 -15.68
C LYS A 321 -30.53 -27.40 -14.38
N LEU A 322 -29.41 -27.17 -13.69
CA LEU A 322 -29.38 -26.34 -12.49
C LEU A 322 -29.70 -24.87 -12.81
N ALA A 323 -29.12 -24.34 -13.89
CA ALA A 323 -29.38 -22.98 -14.36
C ALA A 323 -30.86 -22.79 -14.75
N ALA A 324 -31.44 -23.73 -15.49
CA ALA A 324 -32.86 -23.70 -15.84
C ALA A 324 -33.77 -23.79 -14.60
N TRP A 325 -33.41 -24.62 -13.62
CA TRP A 325 -34.16 -24.74 -12.37
C TRP A 325 -34.11 -23.44 -11.53
N LEU A 326 -32.94 -22.81 -11.43
CA LEU A 326 -32.79 -21.54 -10.71
C LEU A 326 -33.59 -20.42 -11.39
N LEU A 327 -33.54 -20.32 -12.71
CA LEU A 327 -34.31 -19.33 -13.46
C LEU A 327 -35.83 -19.55 -13.35
N SER A 328 -36.27 -20.81 -13.21
CA SER A 328 -37.69 -21.13 -12.96
C SER A 328 -38.19 -20.76 -11.56
N ARG A 329 -37.27 -20.52 -10.62
CA ARG A 329 -37.55 -20.17 -9.21
C ARG A 329 -37.53 -18.68 -8.95
N VAL A 330 -36.95 -17.88 -9.83
CA VAL A 330 -36.90 -16.43 -9.69
C VAL A 330 -38.04 -15.81 -10.48
N ASP A 331 -39.10 -15.40 -9.78
CA ASP A 331 -40.14 -14.56 -10.37
C ASP A 331 -39.59 -13.12 -10.50
N LEU A 332 -39.04 -12.79 -11.66
CA LEU A 332 -38.51 -11.46 -11.98
C LEU A 332 -39.63 -10.44 -12.30
N SER A 333 -40.90 -10.81 -12.13
CA SER A 333 -42.06 -9.97 -12.48
C SER A 333 -42.28 -8.77 -11.55
N ASN A 334 -41.49 -8.63 -10.48
CA ASN A 334 -41.57 -7.50 -9.52
C ASN A 334 -40.38 -6.52 -9.57
N LEU A 335 -39.61 -6.52 -10.66
CA LEU A 335 -38.64 -5.45 -10.95
C LEU A 335 -39.15 -4.62 -12.15
N GLY A 336 -40.16 -3.80 -11.87
CA GLY A 336 -40.68 -2.74 -12.73
C GLY A 336 -40.94 -1.50 -11.92
#